data_AF-A0A4Y2GY84-F1
#
_entry.id   AF-A0A4Y2GY84-F1
#
_cell.length_a   1.000
_cell.length_b   1.000
_cell.length_c   1.000
_cell.angle_alpha   90.00
_cell.angle_beta   90.00
_cell.angle_gamma   90.00
#
_symmetry.space_group_name_H-M   'P 1'
#
loop_
_entity.id
_entity.type
_entity.pdbx_description
1 polymer ?
#
loop_
_entity_poly.entity_id
_entity_poly.type
_entity_poly.pdbx_seq_one_letter_code
_entity_poly.pdbx_strand_id
1 'polypeptide(L)'
;MKLKDCIPQIDDFNLDTWDPKEIIEVLWDNGEPYAANILQFGENKKLMDRLIDDLIIGIVNANQVPLIQDLFKRGKRNEKSSLKLKTIKPNHWVYSKDPVLNDHFGSKLLSGSIVQKPNIQRFTENGVVFEGDKEVTECDVVIMATGYTWKFPFLEENILETDEGRINLYKCMFLPHLPHATLAIMGFILTFGPEFPSGELQTRWVTQILAGNCKLPSKAVMFKVIKKRHKNNVSRYGSIDNTTIRVDYIQYCDEIASQFGAKPNLLKMLFIDPKLLLKILFGPSVSYQCRIQGPHSWEGAREAIMTTMDRVVWPMTKKNPEEVYGNLFKRIIQALLLLFLPLKETLFI
;
A
#
# COMPACT_ATOMS: atom_id res chain seq x y z
N MET A 1 28.22 0.45 -23.75
CA MET A 1 28.94 -0.64 -23.04
C MET A 1 28.00 -1.16 -21.96
N LYS A 2 27.70 -2.46 -21.92
CA LYS A 2 26.63 -3.00 -21.07
C LYS A 2 27.20 -3.40 -19.71
N LEU A 3 26.47 -3.11 -18.63
CA LEU A 3 26.81 -3.40 -17.22
C LEU A 3 27.13 -4.89 -16.92
N LYS A 4 26.88 -5.78 -17.89
CA LYS A 4 27.09 -7.23 -17.78
C LYS A 4 28.52 -7.68 -18.12
N ASP A 5 29.35 -6.79 -18.65
CA ASP A 5 30.72 -7.13 -19.06
C ASP A 5 31.77 -6.83 -17.96
N CYS A 6 31.35 -6.37 -16.78
CA CYS A 6 32.24 -5.88 -15.70
C CYS A 6 32.25 -6.72 -14.41
N ILE A 7 31.54 -7.85 -14.32
CA ILE A 7 31.52 -8.67 -13.10
C ILE A 7 31.97 -10.09 -13.47
N PRO A 8 33.14 -10.57 -12.97
CA PRO A 8 33.53 -11.96 -13.13
C PRO A 8 32.50 -12.87 -12.47
N GLN A 9 32.29 -14.05 -13.04
CA GLN A 9 31.56 -15.14 -12.39
C GLN A 9 32.12 -15.38 -10.98
N ILE A 10 31.29 -15.26 -9.95
CA ILE A 10 31.69 -15.62 -8.58
C ILE A 10 30.63 -16.57 -8.04
N ASP A 11 30.97 -17.85 -8.12
CA ASP A 11 30.36 -18.95 -7.38
C ASP A 11 30.69 -18.83 -5.89
N ASP A 12 29.74 -19.27 -5.04
CA ASP A 12 29.82 -19.47 -3.59
C ASP A 12 30.08 -18.24 -2.68
N PHE A 13 29.01 -17.65 -2.11
CA PHE A 13 29.11 -16.66 -1.03
C PHE A 13 29.10 -17.30 0.36
N ASN A 14 30.22 -17.18 1.08
CA ASN A 14 30.26 -17.18 2.54
C ASN A 14 30.16 -15.72 3.04
N LEU A 15 29.10 -15.40 3.77
CA LEU A 15 28.76 -14.03 4.21
C LEU A 15 29.71 -13.45 5.28
N ASP A 16 30.59 -14.26 5.86
CA ASP A 16 31.48 -13.85 6.95
C ASP A 16 32.82 -13.25 6.47
N THR A 17 33.12 -13.29 5.17
CA THR A 17 34.41 -12.82 4.61
C THR A 17 34.30 -11.62 3.69
N TRP A 18 33.16 -10.95 3.62
CA TRP A 18 32.96 -9.81 2.72
C TRP A 18 33.59 -8.53 3.28
N ASP A 19 34.55 -7.95 2.54
CA ASP A 19 35.23 -6.69 2.90
C ASP A 19 34.28 -5.51 2.65
N PRO A 20 33.87 -4.74 3.68
CA PRO A 20 32.88 -3.67 3.58
C PRO A 20 33.36 -2.39 2.86
N LYS A 21 34.42 -2.49 2.04
CA LYS A 21 35.04 -1.37 1.30
C LYS A 21 34.80 -1.40 -0.21
N GLU A 22 33.98 -2.31 -0.74
CA GLU A 22 33.59 -2.23 -2.15
C GLU A 22 32.67 -1.04 -2.39
N ILE A 23 33.29 0.10 -2.70
CA ILE A 23 32.65 1.32 -3.20
C ILE A 23 31.97 0.96 -4.52
N ILE A 24 30.63 1.06 -4.58
CA ILE A 24 29.92 1.05 -5.86
C ILE A 24 30.15 2.44 -6.50
N GLU A 25 31.10 2.53 -7.42
CA GLU A 25 31.32 3.73 -8.22
C GLU A 25 30.09 3.98 -9.10
N VAL A 26 29.36 5.06 -8.81
CA VAL A 26 28.31 5.56 -9.71
C VAL A 26 28.98 6.46 -10.74
N LEU A 27 28.86 6.11 -12.01
CA LEU A 27 29.42 6.91 -13.11
C LEU A 27 28.44 8.02 -13.50
N TRP A 28 28.97 9.22 -13.79
CA TRP A 28 28.25 10.28 -14.49
C TRP A 28 27.84 9.84 -15.91
N ASP A 29 26.93 10.59 -16.57
CA ASP A 29 26.57 10.37 -17.99
C ASP A 29 27.78 10.45 -18.95
N ASN A 30 28.87 11.10 -18.53
CA ASN A 30 30.13 11.18 -19.26
C ASN A 30 31.15 10.08 -18.89
N GLY A 31 30.80 9.16 -17.99
CA GLY A 31 31.62 7.99 -17.61
C GLY A 31 32.64 8.23 -16.49
N GLU A 32 32.63 9.38 -15.83
CA GLU A 32 33.52 9.67 -14.69
C GLU A 32 32.97 9.08 -13.36
N PRO A 33 33.78 8.44 -12.50
CA PRO A 33 33.34 7.91 -11.21
C PRO A 33 33.00 9.00 -10.19
N TYR A 34 31.94 8.80 -9.40
CA TYR A 34 31.53 9.68 -8.31
C TYR A 34 31.63 8.99 -6.95
N ALA A 35 32.39 9.60 -6.04
CA ALA A 35 32.51 9.19 -4.65
C ALA A 35 31.40 9.84 -3.79
N ALA A 36 30.16 9.34 -3.89
CA ALA A 36 29.17 9.60 -2.85
C ALA A 36 29.18 8.48 -1.82
N ASN A 37 29.09 8.86 -0.55
CA ASN A 37 28.67 7.96 0.51
C ASN A 37 27.16 7.70 0.35
N ILE A 38 26.81 6.81 -0.57
CA ILE A 38 25.44 6.34 -0.76
C ILE A 38 25.18 5.29 0.31
N LEU A 39 24.24 5.55 1.21
CA LEU A 39 23.73 4.51 2.10
C LEU A 39 22.68 3.72 1.32
N GLN A 40 23.02 2.53 0.86
CA GLN A 40 22.03 1.64 0.27
C GLN A 40 21.21 0.97 1.38
N PHE A 41 19.89 0.89 1.18
CA PHE A 41 19.00 0.18 2.11
C PHE A 41 19.43 -1.29 2.22
N GLY A 42 20.01 -1.67 3.36
CA GLY A 42 20.51 -3.01 3.66
C GLY A 42 21.92 -3.06 4.25
N GLU A 43 22.69 -1.97 4.14
CA GLU A 43 24.15 -2.03 4.36
C GLU A 43 24.62 -1.81 5.80
N ASN A 44 23.83 -1.19 6.69
CA ASN A 44 24.30 -0.95 8.06
C ASN A 44 23.18 -0.93 9.09
N LYS A 45 22.85 -2.12 9.63
CA LYS A 45 21.80 -2.32 10.62
C LYS A 45 21.94 -1.39 11.85
N LYS A 46 23.15 -1.17 12.36
CA LYS A 46 23.40 -0.32 13.54
C LYS A 46 23.27 1.19 13.28
N LEU A 47 23.50 1.63 12.05
CA LEU A 47 23.28 3.02 11.65
C LEU A 47 21.80 3.25 11.33
N MET A 48 21.15 2.24 10.73
CA MET A 48 19.71 2.21 10.50
C MET A 48 18.90 2.25 11.80
N ASP A 49 19.26 1.41 12.79
CA ASP A 49 18.59 1.39 14.09
C ASP A 49 18.72 2.76 14.77
N ARG A 50 19.90 3.40 14.69
CA ARG A 50 20.11 4.76 15.20
C ARG A 50 19.34 5.84 14.43
N LEU A 51 19.29 5.79 13.10
CA LEU A 51 18.53 6.75 12.29
C LEU A 51 17.02 6.62 12.52
N ILE A 52 16.52 5.38 12.68
CA ILE A 52 15.13 5.10 13.03
C ILE A 52 14.85 5.62 14.44
N ASP A 53 15.72 5.34 15.40
CA ASP A 53 15.61 5.84 16.77
C ASP A 53 15.66 7.37 16.81
N ASP A 54 16.54 8.03 16.07
CA ASP A 54 16.66 9.50 16.02
C ASP A 54 15.44 10.16 15.34
N LEU A 55 14.85 9.51 14.32
CA LEU A 55 13.57 9.92 13.71
C LEU A 55 12.39 9.80 14.70
N ILE A 56 12.44 8.81 15.58
CA ILE A 56 11.42 8.55 16.62
C ILE A 56 11.64 9.45 17.86
N ILE A 57 12.88 9.75 18.23
CA ILE A 57 13.30 10.48 19.44
C ILE A 57 13.32 12.00 19.25
N GLY A 58 12.81 12.52 18.13
CA GLY A 58 12.53 13.95 17.96
C GLY A 58 11.41 14.44 18.88
N ILE A 59 11.70 14.56 20.18
CA ILE A 59 10.88 14.96 21.32
C ILE A 59 10.20 16.30 21.04
N VAL A 60 8.87 16.30 21.08
CA VAL A 60 8.09 17.44 21.58
C VAL A 60 7.05 16.87 22.54
N ASN A 61 7.11 17.36 23.79
CA ASN A 61 6.18 17.05 24.86
C ASN A 61 4.74 17.11 24.36
N ALA A 62 4.00 16.03 24.62
CA ALA A 62 2.57 15.92 24.40
C ALA A 62 1.84 16.92 25.29
N ASN A 63 1.56 18.11 24.77
CA ASN A 63 0.46 18.95 25.21
C ASN A 63 0.06 19.82 24.02
N GLN A 64 -1.20 19.65 23.59
CA GLN A 64 -1.87 20.36 22.48
C GLN A 64 -1.68 19.75 21.07
N VAL A 65 -2.24 18.56 20.85
CA VAL A 65 -2.51 18.05 19.49
C VAL A 65 -4.02 18.11 19.23
N PRO A 66 -4.50 18.90 18.26
CA PRO A 66 -5.82 18.65 17.69
C PRO A 66 -5.72 17.44 16.76
N LEU A 67 -6.38 16.37 17.18
CA LEU A 67 -6.67 15.16 16.40
C LEU A 67 -7.23 15.47 15.00
N ILE A 68 -7.16 14.45 14.13
CA ILE A 68 -7.80 14.25 12.80
C ILE A 68 -9.27 14.74 12.67
N GLN A 69 -9.94 15.13 13.77
CA GLN A 69 -11.21 15.86 13.74
C GLN A 69 -11.15 17.22 12.99
N ASP A 70 -9.97 17.81 12.81
CA ASP A 70 -9.83 19.13 12.19
C ASP A 70 -9.99 19.13 10.65
N LEU A 71 -9.89 17.98 9.97
CA LEU A 71 -10.15 17.90 8.53
C LEU A 71 -11.65 18.04 8.20
N PHE A 72 -12.53 17.54 9.07
CA PHE A 72 -13.99 17.68 8.94
C PHE A 72 -14.53 19.03 9.45
N LYS A 73 -13.77 19.75 10.29
CA LYS A 73 -14.15 21.08 10.83
C LYS A 73 -13.59 22.27 10.04
N ARG A 74 -13.11 22.07 8.82
CA ARG A 74 -12.63 23.13 7.92
C ARG A 74 -13.66 24.21 7.56
N GLY A 75 -14.94 24.04 7.91
CA GLY A 75 -15.99 25.01 7.60
C GLY A 75 -15.99 26.32 8.39
N LYS A 76 -15.22 26.47 9.49
CA LYS A 76 -15.33 27.65 10.38
C LYS A 76 -14.05 28.07 11.13
N ARG A 77 -12.86 28.00 10.53
CA ARG A 77 -11.67 28.69 11.08
C ARG A 77 -11.32 29.89 10.21
N ASN A 78 -11.42 31.07 10.82
CA ASN A 78 -11.15 32.39 10.27
C ASN A 78 -9.94 32.42 9.33
N GLU A 79 -10.12 33.01 8.15
CA GLU A 79 -9.10 33.19 7.10
C GLU A 79 -7.83 33.96 7.54
N LYS A 80 -7.85 34.62 8.71
CA LYS A 80 -6.80 35.54 9.17
C LYS A 80 -5.58 34.91 9.87
N SER A 81 -5.55 33.59 10.11
CA SER A 81 -4.37 32.90 10.71
C SER A 81 -3.80 31.79 9.82
N SER A 82 -4.11 31.79 8.52
CA SER A 82 -3.52 30.83 7.59
C SER A 82 -2.04 31.11 7.40
N LEU A 83 -1.18 30.51 8.24
CA LEU A 83 0.19 30.20 7.83
C LEU A 83 0.08 29.50 6.48
N LYS A 84 0.41 30.22 5.41
CA LYS A 84 0.48 29.66 4.06
C LYS A 84 1.61 28.64 4.05
N LEU A 85 1.28 27.42 4.46
CA LEU A 85 2.13 26.25 4.28
C LEU A 85 2.48 26.19 2.79
N LYS A 86 3.74 26.42 2.45
CA LYS A 86 4.28 26.21 1.10
C LYS A 86 4.41 24.70 0.87
N THR A 87 3.29 24.00 0.83
CA THR A 87 3.26 22.58 0.49
C THR A 87 3.24 22.43 -1.03
N ILE A 88 4.03 21.51 -1.56
CA ILE A 88 3.97 21.13 -2.97
C ILE A 88 2.66 20.37 -3.17
N LYS A 89 1.75 21.00 -3.89
CA LYS A 89 0.46 20.39 -4.23
C LYS A 89 0.70 19.23 -5.21
N PRO A 90 0.14 18.04 -4.97
CA PRO A 90 0.22 16.96 -5.92
C PRO A 90 -0.46 17.34 -7.25
N ASN A 91 0.22 17.09 -8.37
CA ASN A 91 -0.31 17.29 -9.73
C ASN A 91 -1.23 16.15 -10.20
N HIS A 92 -1.86 15.43 -9.29
CA HIS A 92 -2.68 14.26 -9.57
C HIS A 92 -3.86 14.19 -8.60
N TRP A 93 -4.87 13.40 -8.96
CA TRP A 93 -6.04 13.17 -8.13
C TRP A 93 -5.69 12.31 -6.89
N VAL A 94 -6.41 12.51 -5.78
CA VAL A 94 -6.10 11.92 -4.47
C VAL A 94 -6.03 10.40 -4.45
N TYR A 95 -6.75 9.71 -5.34
CA TYR A 95 -6.77 8.24 -5.45
C TYR A 95 -5.97 7.69 -6.63
N SER A 96 -5.19 8.55 -7.30
CA SER A 96 -4.32 8.16 -8.41
C SER A 96 -2.95 7.65 -7.95
N LYS A 97 -2.62 7.76 -6.66
CA LYS A 97 -1.43 7.17 -6.06
C LYS A 97 -1.77 6.65 -4.67
N ASP A 98 -0.90 5.79 -4.12
CA ASP A 98 -1.05 5.35 -2.74
C ASP A 98 -0.82 6.54 -1.80
N PRO A 99 -1.69 6.75 -0.81
CA PRO A 99 -1.50 7.80 0.17
C PRO A 99 -0.31 7.45 1.07
N VAL A 100 0.52 8.44 1.35
CA VAL A 100 1.53 8.33 2.39
C VAL A 100 0.82 8.44 3.74
N LEU A 101 0.93 7.39 4.56
CA LEU A 101 0.39 7.36 5.91
C LEU A 101 1.52 7.71 6.90
N ASN A 102 1.48 8.91 7.46
CA ASN A 102 2.45 9.37 8.46
C ASN A 102 1.83 10.44 9.37
N ASP A 103 1.63 10.11 10.65
CA ASP A 103 1.02 11.00 11.64
C ASP A 103 1.93 12.19 12.04
N HIS A 104 3.24 12.08 11.84
CA HIS A 104 4.22 13.09 12.25
C HIS A 104 4.64 14.05 11.14
N PHE A 105 4.40 13.69 9.87
CA PHE A 105 4.85 14.50 8.74
C PHE A 105 4.34 15.95 8.80
N GLY A 106 3.06 16.13 9.16
CA GLY A 106 2.46 17.45 9.27
C GLY A 106 3.08 18.33 10.36
N SER A 107 3.39 17.76 11.54
CA SER A 107 4.00 18.51 12.64
C SER A 107 5.45 18.87 12.34
N LYS A 108 6.21 17.96 11.71
CA LYS A 108 7.61 18.19 11.31
C LYS A 108 7.73 19.20 10.17
N LEU A 109 6.74 19.27 9.27
CA LEU A 109 6.66 20.31 8.24
C LEU A 109 6.37 21.69 8.85
N LEU A 110 5.48 21.76 9.84
CA LEU A 110 5.13 22.99 10.55
C LEU A 110 6.28 23.53 11.40
N SER A 111 7.07 22.65 12.03
CA SER A 111 8.24 23.06 12.83
C SER A 111 9.45 23.47 11.98
N GLY A 112 9.42 23.24 10.66
CA GLY A 112 10.57 23.45 9.77
C GLY A 112 11.64 22.36 9.86
N SER A 113 11.40 21.29 10.62
CA SER A 113 12.31 20.13 10.70
C SER A 113 12.35 19.33 9.40
N ILE A 114 11.27 19.40 8.60
CA ILE A 114 11.22 18.88 7.24
C ILE A 114 10.89 20.04 6.31
N VAL A 115 11.70 20.21 5.26
CA VAL A 115 11.45 21.17 4.20
C VAL A 115 11.18 20.40 2.91
N GLN A 116 9.98 20.58 2.35
CA GLN A 116 9.63 19.96 1.07
C GLN A 116 10.30 20.71 -0.08
N LYS A 117 10.98 19.97 -0.97
CA LYS A 117 11.67 20.49 -2.16
C LYS A 117 11.11 19.84 -3.44
N PRO A 118 11.21 20.50 -4.61
CA PRO A 118 10.85 19.88 -5.89
C PRO A 118 11.84 18.76 -6.25
N ASN A 119 11.74 18.19 -7.46
CA ASN A 119 12.65 17.14 -7.88
C ASN A 119 14.10 17.62 -7.89
N ILE A 120 15.02 16.68 -7.74
CA ILE A 120 16.45 16.92 -7.87
C ILE A 120 16.77 17.13 -9.34
N GLN A 121 17.41 18.27 -9.67
CA GLN A 121 17.92 18.53 -11.01
C GLN A 121 19.31 17.91 -11.20
N ARG A 122 20.20 18.07 -10.22
CA ARG A 122 21.54 17.47 -10.21
C ARG A 122 22.17 17.46 -8.84
N PHE A 123 23.11 16.55 -8.63
CA PHE A 123 24.02 16.55 -7.49
C PHE A 123 25.22 17.47 -7.75
N THR A 124 25.83 17.93 -6.66
CA THR A 124 27.09 18.68 -6.62
C THR A 124 27.99 18.03 -5.56
N GLU A 125 29.27 18.42 -5.51
CA GLU A 125 30.22 17.89 -4.53
C GLU A 125 29.74 18.04 -3.07
N ASN A 126 29.03 19.12 -2.74
CA ASN A 126 28.64 19.45 -1.36
C ASN A 126 27.12 19.50 -1.15
N GLY A 127 26.31 19.01 -2.11
CA GLY A 127 24.86 19.15 -1.99
C GLY A 127 24.07 18.89 -3.27
N VAL A 128 22.85 19.43 -3.33
CA VAL A 128 21.86 19.17 -4.38
C VAL A 128 21.30 20.47 -4.95
N VAL A 129 21.14 20.53 -6.27
CA VAL A 129 20.34 21.57 -6.95
C VAL A 129 18.97 20.98 -7.29
N PHE A 130 17.91 21.61 -6.80
CA PHE A 130 16.54 21.22 -7.11
C PHE A 130 16.01 21.98 -8.34
N GLU A 131 14.99 21.43 -9.00
CA GLU A 131 14.36 22.07 -10.16
C GLU A 131 13.87 23.49 -9.83
N GLY A 132 14.33 24.46 -10.62
CA GLY A 132 13.98 25.88 -10.46
C GLY A 132 14.82 26.64 -9.43
N ASP A 133 15.61 25.93 -8.61
CA ASP A 133 16.57 26.56 -7.71
C ASP A 133 17.86 26.89 -8.50
N LYS A 134 18.43 28.08 -8.25
CA LYS A 134 19.75 28.47 -8.81
C LYS A 134 20.90 28.13 -7.88
N GLU A 135 20.61 27.97 -6.60
CA GLU A 135 21.59 27.76 -5.55
C GLU A 135 21.68 26.28 -5.17
N VAL A 136 22.86 25.88 -4.69
CA VAL A 136 23.09 24.56 -4.13
C VAL A 136 22.50 24.53 -2.73
N THR A 137 21.66 23.53 -2.45
CA THR A 137 21.28 23.19 -1.07
C THR A 137 22.32 22.22 -0.55
N GLU A 138 23.14 22.66 0.40
CA GLU A 138 24.15 21.81 1.04
C GLU A 138 23.48 20.65 1.78
N CYS A 139 24.06 19.45 1.67
CA CYS A 139 23.61 18.30 2.44
C CYS A 139 24.74 17.29 2.65
N ASP A 140 24.82 16.73 3.85
CA ASP A 140 25.83 15.72 4.20
C ASP A 140 25.45 14.30 3.74
N VAL A 141 24.14 14.02 3.68
CA VAL A 141 23.61 12.67 3.41
C VAL A 141 22.41 12.74 2.47
N VAL A 142 22.39 11.84 1.49
CA VAL A 142 21.27 11.62 0.57
C VAL A 142 20.71 10.22 0.78
N ILE A 143 19.41 10.13 1.09
CA ILE A 143 18.71 8.84 1.27
C ILE A 143 17.76 8.62 0.09
N MET A 144 18.06 7.61 -0.74
CA MET A 144 17.28 7.28 -1.94
C MET A 144 16.12 6.36 -1.61
N ALA A 145 15.02 6.91 -1.11
CA ALA A 145 13.77 6.18 -0.85
C ALA A 145 12.93 5.97 -2.14
N THR A 146 13.56 5.52 -3.23
CA THR A 146 12.96 5.42 -4.58
C THR A 146 12.16 4.15 -4.84
N GLY A 147 12.01 3.29 -3.83
CA GLY A 147 11.27 2.02 -3.92
C GLY A 147 12.16 0.85 -4.36
N TYR A 148 11.50 -0.25 -4.74
CA TYR A 148 12.15 -1.52 -5.04
C TYR A 148 11.76 -2.02 -6.44
N THR A 149 12.66 -2.78 -7.05
CA THR A 149 12.36 -3.61 -8.23
C THR A 149 12.20 -5.06 -7.80
N TRP A 150 11.72 -5.92 -8.70
CA TRP A 150 11.51 -7.34 -8.43
C TRP A 150 12.15 -8.19 -9.52
N LYS A 151 12.64 -9.38 -9.13
CA LYS A 151 13.15 -10.42 -10.03
C LYS A 151 12.84 -11.78 -9.41
N PHE A 152 12.69 -12.80 -10.26
CA PHE A 152 12.52 -14.19 -9.84
C PHE A 152 13.69 -15.02 -10.40
N PRO A 153 14.91 -14.91 -9.83
CA PRO A 153 16.13 -15.47 -10.43
C PRO A 153 16.16 -17.01 -10.46
N PHE A 154 15.27 -17.65 -9.71
CA PHE A 154 15.09 -19.10 -9.68
C PHE A 154 14.14 -19.62 -10.79
N LEU A 155 13.45 -18.74 -11.51
CA LEU A 155 12.63 -19.13 -12.67
C LEU A 155 13.48 -19.09 -13.93
N GLU A 156 13.28 -20.07 -14.81
CA GLU A 156 13.94 -20.09 -16.12
C GLU A 156 13.63 -18.82 -16.91
N GLU A 157 14.62 -18.37 -17.69
CA GLU A 157 14.46 -17.25 -18.60
C GLU A 157 13.28 -17.54 -19.55
N ASN A 158 12.39 -16.56 -19.72
CA ASN A 158 11.15 -16.61 -20.53
C ASN A 158 9.92 -17.28 -19.91
N ILE A 159 9.98 -17.85 -18.69
CA ILE A 159 8.74 -18.25 -17.98
C ILE A 159 7.85 -17.04 -17.68
N LEU A 160 8.47 -15.91 -17.35
CA LEU A 160 7.75 -14.66 -17.12
C LEU A 160 7.59 -13.93 -18.45
N GLU A 161 6.48 -14.15 -19.13
CA GLU A 161 6.11 -13.37 -20.30
C GLU A 161 5.78 -11.94 -19.87
N THR A 162 6.71 -11.02 -20.17
CA THR A 162 6.51 -9.58 -19.98
C THR A 162 6.10 -8.93 -21.29
N ASP A 163 5.08 -8.07 -21.25
CA ASP A 163 4.65 -7.23 -22.37
C ASP A 163 4.86 -5.76 -21.96
N GLU A 164 5.68 -5.01 -22.67
CA GLU A 164 6.01 -3.61 -22.29
C GLU A 164 6.48 -3.48 -20.82
N GLY A 165 7.29 -4.44 -20.33
CA GLY A 165 7.81 -4.43 -18.97
C GLY A 165 6.85 -4.92 -17.87
N ARG A 166 5.62 -5.33 -18.22
CA ARG A 166 4.61 -5.81 -17.25
C ARG A 166 4.44 -7.34 -17.30
N ILE A 167 4.36 -8.01 -16.16
CA ILE A 167 3.99 -9.43 -16.13
C ILE A 167 2.47 -9.57 -16.31
N ASN A 168 2.07 -10.45 -17.22
CA ASN A 168 0.66 -10.81 -17.41
C ASN A 168 0.25 -11.92 -16.45
N LEU A 169 -0.26 -11.56 -15.26
CA LEU A 169 -0.74 -12.51 -14.26
C LEU A 169 -2.27 -12.53 -14.17
N TYR A 170 -2.88 -13.69 -14.42
CA TYR A 170 -4.30 -13.88 -14.20
C TYR A 170 -4.61 -13.80 -12.71
N LYS A 171 -5.45 -12.82 -12.36
CA LYS A 171 -5.78 -12.46 -10.96
C LYS A 171 -4.53 -12.27 -10.08
N CYS A 172 -3.44 -11.80 -10.66
CA CYS A 172 -2.17 -11.56 -9.97
C CYS A 172 -1.50 -12.83 -9.40
N MET A 173 -1.77 -14.02 -9.97
CA MET A 173 -1.14 -15.28 -9.57
C MET A 173 -0.64 -16.13 -10.73
N PHE A 174 -1.51 -16.43 -11.70
CA PHE A 174 -1.24 -17.48 -12.69
C PHE A 174 -0.73 -16.92 -14.00
N LEU A 175 0.23 -17.63 -14.62
CA LEU A 175 0.78 -17.32 -15.94
C LEU A 175 -0.11 -17.96 -17.03
N PRO A 176 -0.88 -17.18 -17.81
CA PRO A 176 -1.90 -17.73 -18.73
C PRO A 176 -1.34 -18.52 -19.91
N HIS A 177 -0.06 -18.35 -20.25
CA HIS A 177 0.56 -19.04 -21.38
C HIS A 177 1.02 -20.46 -21.03
N LEU A 178 1.15 -20.80 -19.74
CA LEU A 178 1.55 -22.13 -19.33
C LEU A 178 0.44 -23.15 -19.66
N PRO A 179 0.81 -24.36 -20.11
CA PRO A 179 -0.17 -25.39 -20.48
C PRO A 179 -0.89 -25.99 -19.25
N HIS A 180 -0.23 -25.95 -18.08
CA HIS A 180 -0.75 -26.52 -16.84
C HIS A 180 -0.74 -25.47 -15.71
N ALA A 181 -1.76 -25.50 -14.87
CA ALA A 181 -1.94 -24.60 -13.73
C ALA A 181 -1.12 -25.04 -12.50
N THR A 182 0.15 -25.38 -12.69
CA THR A 182 1.03 -25.95 -11.67
C THR A 182 2.01 -24.93 -11.05
N LEU A 183 2.05 -23.71 -11.59
CA LEU A 183 2.86 -22.61 -11.08
C LEU A 183 1.97 -21.38 -10.83
N ALA A 184 2.09 -20.80 -9.63
CA ALA A 184 1.41 -19.58 -9.22
C ALA A 184 2.37 -18.68 -8.43
N ILE A 185 2.32 -17.38 -8.69
CA ILE A 185 3.06 -16.36 -7.94
C ILE A 185 2.15 -15.82 -6.84
N MET A 186 2.60 -15.92 -5.59
CA MET A 186 1.83 -15.57 -4.41
C MET A 186 2.34 -14.27 -3.79
N GLY A 187 1.43 -13.43 -3.30
CA GLY A 187 1.81 -12.16 -2.65
C GLY A 187 2.40 -11.11 -3.61
N PHE A 188 2.44 -11.38 -4.92
CA PHE A 188 2.88 -10.40 -5.90
C PHE A 188 1.74 -9.47 -6.32
N ILE A 189 1.25 -8.72 -5.33
CA ILE A 189 0.09 -7.82 -5.41
C ILE A 189 0.39 -6.48 -4.72
N LEU A 190 -0.19 -5.40 -5.21
CA LEU A 190 -0.18 -4.10 -4.54
C LEU A 190 -1.61 -3.71 -4.18
N THR A 191 -1.98 -4.00 -2.94
CA THR A 191 -3.36 -3.84 -2.49
C THR A 191 -3.59 -2.45 -1.88
N PHE A 192 -4.65 -1.78 -2.30
CA PHE A 192 -5.20 -0.64 -1.54
C PHE A 192 -5.96 -1.19 -0.32
N GLY A 193 -5.21 -1.53 0.73
CA GLY A 193 -5.69 -2.17 1.95
C GLY A 193 -4.76 -3.30 2.43
N PRO A 194 -5.21 -4.13 3.38
CA PRO A 194 -4.38 -5.16 3.99
C PRO A 194 -3.97 -6.25 2.98
N GLU A 195 -2.67 -6.54 2.89
CA GLU A 195 -2.15 -7.53 1.95
C GLU A 195 -2.27 -8.97 2.46
N PHE A 196 -2.02 -9.21 3.76
CA PHE A 196 -2.02 -10.57 4.32
C PHE A 196 -3.32 -11.36 4.08
N PRO A 197 -4.53 -10.79 4.26
CA PRO A 197 -5.76 -11.51 3.95
C PRO A 197 -5.91 -11.80 2.44
N SER A 198 -5.43 -10.91 1.58
CA SER A 198 -5.44 -11.15 0.13
C SER A 198 -4.51 -12.32 -0.22
N GLY A 199 -3.29 -12.37 0.32
CA GLY A 199 -2.37 -13.50 0.13
C GLY A 199 -2.89 -14.83 0.71
N GLU A 200 -3.59 -14.80 1.84
CA GLU A 200 -4.27 -15.98 2.40
C GLU A 200 -5.35 -16.52 1.45
N LEU A 201 -6.17 -15.64 0.87
CA LEU A 201 -7.20 -16.03 -0.10
C LEU A 201 -6.62 -16.54 -1.40
N GLN A 202 -5.54 -15.92 -1.89
CA GLN A 202 -4.77 -16.46 -3.01
C GLN A 202 -4.38 -17.90 -2.70
N THR A 203 -3.83 -18.16 -1.51
CA THR A 203 -3.30 -19.48 -1.13
C THR A 203 -4.43 -20.51 -1.07
N ARG A 204 -5.57 -20.15 -0.49
CA ARG A 204 -6.75 -21.01 -0.46
C ARG A 204 -7.25 -21.35 -1.85
N TRP A 205 -7.25 -20.41 -2.79
CA TRP A 205 -7.72 -20.70 -4.14
C TRP A 205 -6.72 -21.54 -4.94
N VAL A 206 -5.43 -21.21 -4.87
CA VAL A 206 -4.36 -21.94 -5.56
C VAL A 206 -4.31 -23.39 -5.11
N THR A 207 -4.40 -23.65 -3.81
CA THR A 207 -4.43 -25.03 -3.28
C THR A 207 -5.64 -25.82 -3.77
N GLN A 208 -6.81 -25.19 -3.93
CA GLN A 208 -7.99 -25.84 -4.53
C GLN A 208 -7.78 -26.18 -6.01
N ILE A 209 -7.04 -25.36 -6.76
CA ILE A 209 -6.67 -25.65 -8.15
C ILE A 209 -5.70 -26.83 -8.21
N LEU A 210 -4.64 -26.80 -7.39
CA LEU A 210 -3.64 -27.86 -7.35
C LEU A 210 -4.24 -29.21 -6.90
N ALA A 211 -5.22 -29.19 -6.01
CA ALA A 211 -5.98 -30.38 -5.60
C ALA A 211 -7.03 -30.85 -6.64
N GLY A 212 -7.23 -30.11 -7.74
CA GLY A 212 -8.20 -30.45 -8.78
C GLY A 212 -9.66 -30.09 -8.46
N ASN A 213 -9.92 -29.44 -7.33
CA ASN A 213 -11.26 -29.00 -6.89
C ASN A 213 -11.74 -27.73 -7.62
N CYS A 214 -10.82 -26.95 -8.17
CA CYS A 214 -11.09 -25.75 -8.96
C CYS A 214 -10.33 -25.81 -10.29
N LYS A 215 -10.86 -25.15 -11.33
CA LYS A 215 -10.21 -25.07 -12.64
C LYS A 215 -10.06 -23.62 -13.08
N LEU A 216 -8.93 -23.30 -13.71
CA LEU A 216 -8.76 -22.03 -14.39
C LEU A 216 -9.63 -21.98 -15.66
N PRO A 217 -10.11 -20.78 -16.06
CA PRO A 217 -10.80 -20.63 -17.33
C PRO A 217 -9.82 -20.71 -18.51
N SER A 218 -10.34 -20.64 -19.73
CA SER A 218 -9.48 -20.66 -20.93
C SER A 218 -8.49 -19.49 -20.98
N LYS A 219 -7.36 -19.70 -21.67
CA LYS A 219 -6.32 -18.69 -21.91
C LYS A 219 -6.89 -17.36 -22.40
N ALA A 220 -7.82 -17.40 -23.36
CA ALA A 220 -8.47 -16.19 -23.89
C ALA A 220 -9.25 -15.41 -22.82
N VAL A 221 -9.96 -16.10 -21.93
CA VAL A 221 -10.69 -15.46 -20.82
C VAL A 221 -9.71 -14.85 -19.82
N MET A 222 -8.62 -15.55 -19.49
CA MET A 222 -7.59 -15.04 -18.59
C MET A 222 -6.97 -13.73 -19.13
N PHE A 223 -6.57 -13.70 -20.40
CA PHE A 223 -6.04 -12.48 -21.02
C PHE A 223 -7.05 -11.34 -21.09
N LYS A 224 -8.33 -11.64 -21.33
CA LYS A 224 -9.38 -10.61 -21.31
C LYS A 224 -9.49 -9.94 -19.94
N VAL A 225 -9.39 -10.72 -18.85
CA VAL A 225 -9.40 -10.20 -17.48
C VAL A 225 -8.16 -9.36 -17.19
N ILE A 226 -6.98 -9.83 -17.60
CA ILE A 226 -5.70 -9.10 -17.43
C ILE A 226 -5.76 -7.75 -18.14
N LYS A 227 -6.15 -7.73 -19.42
CA LYS A 227 -6.28 -6.51 -20.22
C LYS A 227 -7.28 -5.52 -19.59
N LYS A 228 -8.43 -6.02 -19.11
CA LYS A 228 -9.44 -5.19 -18.44
C LYS A 228 -8.90 -4.55 -17.16
N ARG A 229 -8.23 -5.34 -16.29
CA ARG A 229 -7.63 -4.82 -15.05
C ARG A 229 -6.55 -3.79 -15.35
N HIS A 230 -5.66 -4.09 -16.29
CA HIS A 230 -4.61 -3.15 -16.70
C HIS A 230 -5.20 -1.82 -17.17
N LYS A 231 -6.20 -1.84 -18.08
CA LYS A 231 -6.88 -0.62 -18.55
C LYS A 231 -7.48 0.20 -17.41
N ASN A 232 -8.18 -0.46 -16.48
CA ASN A 232 -8.77 0.21 -15.32
C ASN A 232 -7.71 0.85 -14.42
N ASN A 233 -6.62 0.12 -14.17
CA ASN A 233 -5.54 0.61 -13.33
C ASN A 233 -4.78 1.75 -14.00
N VAL A 234 -4.52 1.70 -15.31
CA VAL A 234 -3.91 2.82 -16.05
C VAL A 234 -4.77 4.07 -15.99
N SER A 235 -6.10 3.92 -16.13
CA SER A 235 -7.03 5.06 -16.03
C SER A 235 -7.01 5.72 -14.65
N ARG A 236 -6.70 4.98 -13.58
CA ARG A 236 -6.67 5.50 -12.21
C ARG A 236 -5.30 5.99 -11.79
N TYR A 237 -4.27 5.16 -11.99
CA TYR A 237 -2.91 5.35 -11.46
C TYR A 237 -1.92 5.91 -12.49
N GLY A 238 -2.30 5.98 -13.77
CA GLY A 238 -1.39 6.28 -14.86
C GLY A 238 -0.59 5.06 -15.33
N SER A 239 0.20 5.26 -16.38
CA SER A 239 1.14 4.28 -16.91
C SER A 239 2.40 4.22 -16.02
N ILE A 240 2.41 3.28 -15.08
CA ILE A 240 3.54 2.96 -14.19
C ILE A 240 3.76 1.45 -14.28
N ASP A 241 5.01 0.99 -14.15
CA ASP A 241 5.41 -0.43 -14.29
C ASP A 241 4.60 -1.39 -13.39
N ASN A 242 4.16 -0.92 -12.23
CA ASN A 242 3.48 -1.74 -11.22
C ASN A 242 1.94 -1.73 -11.38
N THR A 243 1.42 -1.10 -12.43
CA THR A 243 -0.02 -0.87 -12.61
C THR A 243 -0.80 -2.18 -12.82
N THR A 244 -0.18 -3.27 -13.25
CA THR A 244 -0.87 -4.57 -13.47
C THR A 244 -1.20 -5.34 -12.19
N ILE A 245 -0.41 -5.15 -11.12
CA ILE A 245 -0.55 -5.88 -9.86
C ILE A 245 -1.36 -5.10 -8.81
N ARG A 246 -1.79 -3.87 -9.13
CA ARG A 246 -2.61 -3.03 -8.26
C ARG A 246 -4.04 -3.54 -8.16
N VAL A 247 -4.55 -3.65 -6.93
CA VAL A 247 -5.91 -4.15 -6.66
C VAL A 247 -6.55 -3.39 -5.49
N ASP A 248 -7.87 -3.23 -5.53
CA ASP A 248 -8.63 -2.73 -4.38
C ASP A 248 -9.00 -3.91 -3.46
N TYR A 249 -8.71 -3.80 -2.16
CA TYR A 249 -8.77 -4.90 -1.20
C TYR A 249 -10.10 -5.66 -1.21
N ILE A 250 -11.22 -4.96 -1.04
CA ILE A 250 -12.54 -5.60 -0.91
C ILE A 250 -12.91 -6.32 -2.21
N GLN A 251 -12.77 -5.63 -3.34
CA GLN A 251 -13.12 -6.15 -4.66
C GLN A 251 -12.28 -7.37 -5.01
N TYR A 252 -10.98 -7.34 -4.69
CA TYR A 252 -10.07 -8.45 -4.93
C TYR A 252 -10.37 -9.65 -4.04
N CYS A 253 -10.54 -9.44 -2.73
CA CYS A 253 -10.89 -10.50 -1.79
C CYS A 253 -12.21 -11.18 -2.20
N ASP A 254 -13.23 -10.40 -2.56
CA ASP A 254 -14.49 -10.92 -3.10
C ASP A 254 -14.29 -11.72 -4.40
N GLU A 255 -13.48 -11.20 -5.32
CA GLU A 255 -13.18 -11.83 -6.61
C GLU A 255 -12.51 -13.20 -6.42
N ILE A 256 -11.52 -13.31 -5.51
CA ILE A 256 -10.81 -14.55 -5.21
C ILE A 256 -11.70 -15.50 -4.40
N ALA A 257 -12.35 -15.03 -3.34
CA ALA A 257 -13.23 -15.84 -2.51
C ALA A 257 -14.41 -16.44 -3.31
N SER A 258 -14.87 -15.74 -4.36
CA SER A 258 -15.91 -16.25 -5.27
C SER A 258 -15.44 -17.46 -6.09
N GLN A 259 -14.14 -17.61 -6.35
CA GLN A 259 -13.63 -18.70 -7.20
C GLN A 259 -13.79 -20.08 -6.55
N PHE A 260 -13.87 -20.14 -5.22
CA PHE A 260 -13.96 -21.38 -4.46
C PHE A 260 -15.11 -21.36 -3.42
N GLY A 261 -16.06 -20.43 -3.57
CA GLY A 261 -17.30 -20.41 -2.78
C GLY A 261 -17.19 -19.84 -1.35
N ALA A 262 -16.08 -19.20 -1.00
CA ALA A 262 -15.86 -18.60 0.32
C ALA A 262 -16.43 -17.18 0.46
N LYS A 263 -16.85 -16.54 -0.64
CA LYS A 263 -17.51 -15.22 -0.58
C LYS A 263 -18.86 -15.32 0.14
N PRO A 264 -19.12 -14.52 1.19
CA PRO A 264 -20.42 -14.51 1.89
C PRO A 264 -21.59 -14.24 0.95
N ASN A 265 -22.63 -15.09 1.03
CA ASN A 265 -23.86 -14.86 0.28
C ASN A 265 -24.81 -13.93 1.06
N LEU A 266 -24.75 -12.64 0.74
CA LEU A 266 -25.51 -11.61 1.44
C LEU A 266 -27.03 -11.83 1.40
N LEU A 267 -27.58 -12.35 0.29
CA LEU A 267 -29.01 -12.65 0.17
C LEU A 267 -29.42 -13.79 1.11
N LYS A 268 -28.63 -14.85 1.20
CA LYS A 268 -28.86 -15.94 2.16
C LYS A 268 -28.78 -15.44 3.60
N MET A 269 -27.82 -14.56 3.88
CA MET A 269 -27.62 -13.98 5.21
C MET A 269 -28.77 -13.06 5.64
N LEU A 270 -29.44 -12.38 4.71
CA LEU A 270 -30.61 -11.56 5.00
C LEU A 270 -31.70 -12.34 5.73
N PHE A 271 -31.89 -13.61 5.37
CA PHE A 271 -32.92 -14.47 5.95
C PHE A 271 -32.43 -15.31 7.15
N ILE A 272 -31.14 -15.68 7.20
CA ILE A 272 -30.61 -16.57 8.25
C ILE A 272 -30.06 -15.77 9.44
N ASP A 273 -29.27 -14.72 9.18
CA ASP A 273 -28.63 -13.92 10.22
C ASP A 273 -28.55 -12.43 9.81
N PRO A 274 -29.67 -11.69 9.93
CA PRO A 274 -29.71 -10.28 9.56
C PRO A 274 -28.78 -9.41 10.42
N LYS A 275 -28.45 -9.83 11.66
CA LYS A 275 -27.50 -9.09 12.51
C LYS A 275 -26.09 -9.16 11.95
N LEU A 276 -25.65 -10.36 11.55
CA LEU A 276 -24.36 -10.55 10.91
C LEU A 276 -24.30 -9.82 9.55
N LEU A 277 -25.39 -9.84 8.78
CA LEU A 277 -25.48 -9.09 7.51
C LEU A 277 -25.24 -7.59 7.74
N LEU A 278 -25.92 -6.97 8.71
CA LEU A 278 -25.73 -5.55 9.02
C LEU A 278 -24.28 -5.24 9.44
N LYS A 279 -23.62 -6.15 10.17
CA LYS A 279 -22.20 -5.99 10.51
C LYS A 279 -21.26 -6.13 9.32
N ILE A 280 -21.57 -6.97 8.34
CA ILE A 280 -20.77 -7.09 7.11
C ILE A 280 -20.96 -5.86 6.23
N LEU A 281 -22.19 -5.34 6.10
CA LEU A 281 -22.50 -4.20 5.23
C LEU A 281 -22.00 -2.87 5.80
N PHE A 282 -22.16 -2.65 7.11
CA PHE A 282 -21.89 -1.34 7.73
C PHE A 282 -20.71 -1.36 8.71
N GLY A 283 -20.14 -2.53 9.00
CA GLY A 283 -18.95 -2.67 9.82
C GLY A 283 -17.66 -2.68 9.00
N PRO A 284 -16.50 -2.82 9.68
CA PRO A 284 -15.22 -2.96 9.00
C PRO A 284 -15.16 -4.27 8.20
N SER A 285 -14.57 -4.23 7.00
CA SER A 285 -14.30 -5.42 6.20
C SER A 285 -13.12 -6.19 6.80
N VAL A 286 -13.42 -7.25 7.55
CA VAL A 286 -12.44 -8.10 8.24
C VAL A 286 -12.28 -9.44 7.54
N SER A 287 -11.07 -10.02 7.61
CA SER A 287 -10.71 -11.28 6.95
C SER A 287 -11.60 -12.46 7.37
N TYR A 288 -12.13 -12.45 8.60
CA TYR A 288 -13.05 -13.47 9.12
C TYR A 288 -14.30 -13.66 8.24
N GLN A 289 -14.71 -12.63 7.47
CA GLN A 289 -15.86 -12.72 6.56
C GLN A 289 -15.69 -13.85 5.54
N CYS A 290 -14.48 -14.07 5.03
CA CYS A 290 -14.18 -15.14 4.07
C CYS A 290 -14.02 -16.53 4.72
N ARG A 291 -14.35 -16.66 6.01
CA ARG A 291 -14.37 -17.92 6.76
C ARG A 291 -15.77 -18.30 7.28
N ILE A 292 -16.80 -17.53 6.93
CA ILE A 292 -18.21 -17.83 7.28
C ILE A 292 -18.72 -19.07 6.54
N GLN A 293 -18.32 -19.22 5.28
CA GLN A 293 -18.79 -20.28 4.39
C GLN A 293 -17.69 -20.74 3.43
N GLY A 294 -17.97 -21.81 2.68
CA GLY A 294 -17.05 -22.39 1.72
C GLY A 294 -16.00 -23.29 2.38
N PRO A 295 -15.00 -23.75 1.60
CA PRO A 295 -13.93 -24.60 2.09
C PRO A 295 -13.15 -23.93 3.23
N HIS A 296 -12.85 -24.71 4.26
CA HIS A 296 -12.14 -24.27 5.46
C HIS A 296 -12.86 -23.15 6.22
N SER A 297 -14.19 -23.23 6.35
CA SER A 297 -14.95 -22.33 7.24
C SER A 297 -14.50 -22.48 8.69
N TRP A 298 -14.61 -21.41 9.48
CA TRP A 298 -14.23 -21.39 10.89
C TRP A 298 -15.43 -21.07 11.76
N GLU A 299 -15.73 -21.92 12.74
CA GLU A 299 -16.88 -21.78 13.64
C GLU A 299 -16.86 -20.45 14.41
N GLY A 300 -15.68 -20.00 14.82
CA GLY A 300 -15.50 -18.72 15.51
C GLY A 300 -15.61 -17.48 14.62
N ALA A 301 -15.76 -17.62 13.30
CA ALA A 301 -15.74 -16.48 12.38
C ALA A 301 -16.87 -15.48 12.66
N ARG A 302 -18.07 -15.99 12.96
CA ARG A 302 -19.22 -15.15 13.30
C ARG A 302 -18.92 -14.31 14.53
N GLU A 303 -18.49 -14.96 15.62
CA GLU A 303 -18.24 -14.28 16.88
C GLU A 303 -17.09 -13.28 16.76
N ALA A 304 -16.03 -13.64 16.04
CA ALA A 304 -14.92 -12.75 15.75
C ALA A 304 -15.38 -11.48 15.00
N ILE A 305 -16.30 -11.60 14.03
CA ILE A 305 -16.86 -10.44 13.32
C ILE A 305 -17.65 -9.56 14.30
N MET A 306 -18.54 -10.16 15.10
CA MET A 306 -19.41 -9.43 16.02
C MET A 306 -18.62 -8.61 17.05
N THR A 307 -17.54 -9.20 17.59
CA THR A 307 -16.68 -8.62 18.65
C THR A 307 -15.46 -7.86 18.11
N THR A 308 -15.44 -7.52 16.81
CA THR A 308 -14.28 -6.86 16.18
C THR A 308 -13.89 -5.57 16.89
N MET A 309 -14.87 -4.71 17.19
CA MET A 309 -14.60 -3.40 17.79
C MET A 309 -14.14 -3.49 19.23
N ASP A 310 -14.55 -4.53 19.94
CA ASP A 310 -14.14 -4.77 21.32
C ASP A 310 -12.63 -5.02 21.39
N ARG A 311 -12.11 -5.84 20.46
CA ARG A 311 -10.66 -6.10 20.35
C ARG A 311 -9.86 -4.87 19.90
N VAL A 312 -10.45 -4.01 19.08
CA VAL A 312 -9.79 -2.75 18.66
C VAL A 312 -9.66 -1.78 19.82
N VAL A 313 -10.66 -1.71 20.70
CA VAL A 313 -10.69 -0.78 21.83
C VAL A 313 -9.98 -1.29 23.06
N TRP A 314 -9.96 -2.60 23.27
CA TRP A 314 -9.32 -3.23 24.42
C TRP A 314 -7.90 -2.72 24.73
N PRO A 315 -6.98 -2.54 23.76
CA PRO A 315 -5.65 -1.99 24.05
C PRO A 315 -5.64 -0.46 24.27
N MET A 316 -6.69 0.25 23.88
CA MET A 316 -6.76 1.72 23.88
C MET A 316 -7.39 2.29 25.16
N THR A 317 -8.16 1.50 25.90
CA THR A 317 -8.85 1.97 27.10
C THR A 317 -9.11 0.83 28.09
N LYS A 318 -9.12 1.18 29.37
CA LYS A 318 -9.51 0.27 30.46
C LYS A 318 -11.04 0.20 30.66
N LYS A 319 -11.81 0.99 29.89
CA LYS A 319 -13.28 1.04 29.97
C LYS A 319 -13.92 -0.02 29.07
N ASN A 320 -15.17 -0.37 29.35
CA ASN A 320 -15.92 -1.29 28.50
C ASN A 320 -16.11 -0.71 27.09
N PRO A 321 -15.96 -1.52 26.01
CA PRO A 321 -16.08 -1.04 24.63
C PRO A 321 -17.42 -0.34 24.31
N GLU A 322 -18.51 -0.77 24.96
CA GLU A 322 -19.84 -0.20 24.80
C GLU A 322 -19.92 1.29 25.22
N GLU A 323 -19.09 1.69 26.18
CA GLU A 323 -19.03 3.08 26.66
C GLU A 323 -18.30 4.02 25.69
N VAL A 324 -17.49 3.47 24.79
CA VAL A 324 -16.61 4.24 23.89
C VAL A 324 -17.30 4.54 22.56
N TYR A 325 -18.04 3.58 22.01
CA TYR A 325 -18.57 3.71 20.65
C TYR A 325 -19.91 4.42 20.54
N GLY A 326 -20.70 4.47 21.63
CA GLY A 326 -22.08 4.91 21.54
C GLY A 326 -22.91 4.04 20.58
N ASN A 327 -24.24 4.11 20.70
CA ASN A 327 -25.11 3.24 19.90
C ASN A 327 -24.94 3.50 18.39
N LEU A 328 -24.46 2.52 17.62
CA LEU A 328 -24.26 2.61 16.16
C LEU A 328 -25.55 3.06 15.45
N PHE A 329 -26.69 2.61 15.94
CA PHE A 329 -28.03 3.03 15.52
C PHE A 329 -28.25 4.54 15.65
N LYS A 330 -27.74 5.16 16.72
CA LYS A 330 -27.83 6.61 16.96
C LYS A 330 -27.00 7.40 15.96
N ARG A 331 -25.83 6.89 15.55
CA ARG A 331 -24.98 7.52 14.52
C ARG A 331 -25.58 7.39 13.12
N ILE A 332 -26.19 6.23 12.80
CA ILE A 332 -26.92 6.02 11.54
C ILE A 332 -28.13 6.96 11.45
N ILE A 333 -28.91 7.08 12.53
CA ILE A 333 -30.01 8.05 12.60
C ILE A 333 -29.50 9.48 12.45
N GLN A 334 -28.40 9.85 13.11
CA GLN A 334 -27.81 11.19 12.95
C GLN A 334 -27.34 11.45 11.51
N ALA A 335 -26.70 10.48 10.85
CA ALA A 335 -26.27 10.61 9.46
C ALA A 335 -27.46 10.72 8.49
N LEU A 336 -28.53 9.95 8.73
CA LEU A 336 -29.77 10.05 7.96
C LEU A 336 -30.48 11.39 8.20
N LEU A 337 -30.54 11.89 9.44
CA LEU A 337 -31.10 13.20 9.76
C LEU A 337 -30.31 14.35 9.11
N LEU A 338 -28.98 14.23 8.99
CA LEU A 338 -28.12 15.19 8.30
C LEU A 338 -28.35 15.22 6.79
N LEU A 339 -28.82 14.12 6.18
CA LEU A 339 -29.21 14.05 4.76
C LEU A 339 -30.53 14.78 4.47
N PHE A 340 -31.40 14.96 5.47
CA PHE A 340 -32.69 15.65 5.33
C PHE A 340 -32.66 17.12 5.80
N LEU A 341 -31.52 17.63 6.26
CA LEU A 341 -31.36 19.07 6.50
C LEU A 341 -31.17 19.78 5.16
N PRO A 342 -32.02 20.75 4.79
CA PRO A 342 -31.87 21.48 3.54
C PRO A 342 -30.52 22.22 3.57
N LEU A 343 -29.67 21.91 2.59
CA LEU A 343 -28.49 22.73 2.27
C LEU A 343 -29.02 24.12 1.91
N LYS A 344 -29.04 25.05 2.88
CA LYS A 344 -29.30 26.46 2.60
C LYS A 344 -28.20 26.94 1.67
N GLU A 345 -28.60 27.27 0.44
CA GLU A 345 -27.83 28.02 -0.53
C GLU A 345 -27.17 29.21 0.15
N THR A 346 -25.84 29.21 0.17
CA THR A 346 -25.07 30.42 0.49
C THR A 346 -24.57 30.94 -0.84
N LEU A 347 -25.38 31.80 -1.47
CA LEU A 347 -24.95 32.63 -2.59
C LEU A 347 -23.79 33.51 -2.12
N PHE A 348 -22.65 33.37 -2.79
CA PHE A 348 -21.55 34.33 -2.75
C PHE A 348 -21.88 35.49 -3.70
N ILE A 349 -21.74 36.72 -3.19
CA ILE A 349 -21.31 37.90 -3.96
C ILE A 349 -19.88 38.18 -3.53
#